data_AF-A0A3C0X050-F1
#
_entry.id   AF-A0A3C0X050-F1
#
_cell.length_a   1.000
_cell.length_b   1.000
_cell.length_c   1.000
_cell.angle_alpha   90.00
_cell.angle_beta   90.00
_cell.angle_gamma   90.00
#
_symmetry.space_group_name_H-M   'P 1'
#
loop_
_entity.id
_entity.type
_entity.pdbx_description
1 polymer ?
#
loop_
_entity_poly.entity_id
_entity_poly.type
_entity_poly.pdbx_seq_one_letter_code
_entity_poly.pdbx_strand_id
1 'polypeptide(L)'
;MNLGKKLKAKIILSFRSTMARRAKKRLTDAFKSYPQSIRKLSLAYEEFLKAVKREQRALVSLKAIDRRYSSQPILMKIRDIGKYTVSRKAKEILSETDIVCAVEKHICGDWGDIS
;
A
#
# COMPACT_ATOMS: atom_id res chain seq x y z
N MET A 1 1.01 -21.74 17.56
CA MET A 1 1.18 -21.08 16.24
C MET A 1 0.83 -22.10 15.16
N ASN A 2 -0.24 -21.90 14.38
CA ASN A 2 -0.69 -22.91 13.41
C ASN A 2 0.24 -22.98 12.19
N LEU A 3 1.14 -23.96 12.17
CA LEU A 3 2.09 -24.22 11.08
C LEU A 3 1.41 -24.21 9.70
N GLY A 4 0.22 -24.83 9.59
CA GLY A 4 -0.56 -24.89 8.36
C GLY A 4 -1.02 -23.51 7.84
N LYS A 5 -1.38 -22.58 8.73
CA LYS A 5 -1.76 -21.20 8.34
C LYS A 5 -0.56 -20.42 7.80
N LYS A 6 0.61 -20.58 8.44
CA LYS A 6 1.87 -19.96 7.99
C LYS A 6 2.32 -20.50 6.64
N LEU A 7 2.24 -21.82 6.43
CA LEU A 7 2.60 -22.44 5.16
C LEU A 7 1.68 -21.97 4.01
N LYS A 8 0.36 -21.95 4.24
CA LYS A 8 -0.62 -21.44 3.26
C LYS A 8 -0.33 -19.99 2.87
N ALA A 9 -0.04 -19.12 3.85
CA ALA A 9 0.26 -17.72 3.58
C ALA A 9 1.57 -17.52 2.80
N LYS A 10 2.60 -18.32 3.06
CA LYS A 10 3.84 -18.32 2.27
C LYS A 10 3.57 -18.74 0.81
N ILE A 11 2.81 -19.81 0.59
CA ILE A 11 2.44 -20.26 -0.76
C ILE A 11 1.69 -19.17 -1.54
N ILE A 12 0.70 -18.53 -0.88
CA ILE A 12 -0.05 -17.42 -1.48
C ILE A 12 0.89 -16.27 -1.84
N LEU A 13 1.80 -15.88 -0.94
CA LEU A 13 2.77 -14.82 -1.22
C LEU A 13 3.66 -15.16 -2.41
N SER A 14 4.24 -16.35 -2.46
CA SER A 14 5.06 -16.81 -3.59
C SER A 14 4.32 -16.76 -4.92
N PHE A 15 3.05 -17.17 -4.94
CA PHE A 15 2.22 -17.07 -6.14
C PHE A 15 1.98 -15.61 -6.55
N ARG A 16 1.65 -14.73 -5.60
CA ARG A 16 1.42 -13.30 -5.88
C ARG A 16 2.68 -12.58 -6.35
N SER A 17 3.84 -12.86 -5.76
CA SER A 17 5.13 -12.31 -6.22
C SER A 17 5.46 -12.74 -7.65
N THR A 18 5.16 -13.99 -8.01
CA THR A 18 5.34 -14.48 -9.38
C THR A 18 4.43 -13.73 -10.36
N MET A 19 3.18 -13.48 -9.97
CA MET A 19 2.23 -12.71 -10.79
C MET A 19 2.64 -11.24 -10.93
N ALA A 20 3.13 -10.60 -9.87
CA ALA A 20 3.64 -9.23 -9.91
C ALA A 20 4.86 -9.12 -10.83
N ARG A 21 5.78 -10.10 -10.78
CA ARG A 21 6.94 -10.17 -11.69
C ARG A 21 6.51 -10.34 -13.15
N ARG A 22 5.50 -11.18 -13.43
CA ARG A 22 4.92 -11.34 -14.77
C ARG A 22 4.27 -10.04 -15.26
N ALA A 23 3.52 -9.35 -14.41
CA ALA A 23 2.89 -8.07 -14.74
C ALA A 23 3.95 -6.98 -15.01
N LYS A 24 5.03 -6.94 -14.23
CA LYS A 24 6.17 -6.04 -14.50
C LYS A 24 6.79 -6.32 -15.87
N LYS A 25 7.00 -7.60 -16.21
CA LYS A 25 7.52 -8.00 -17.52
C LYS A 25 6.59 -7.52 -18.65
N ARG A 26 5.28 -7.75 -18.53
CA ARG A 26 4.28 -7.27 -19.51
C ARG A 26 4.28 -5.76 -19.66
N LEU A 27 4.41 -5.01 -18.56
CA LEU A 27 4.54 -3.55 -18.60
C LEU A 27 5.80 -3.13 -19.37
N THR A 28 6.94 -3.76 -19.08
CA THR A 28 8.19 -3.48 -19.80
C THR A 28 8.09 -3.84 -21.28
N ASP A 29 7.46 -4.96 -21.62
CA ASP A 29 7.24 -5.37 -23.01
C ASP A 29 6.30 -4.40 -23.73
N ALA A 30 5.24 -3.91 -23.06
CA ALA A 30 4.35 -2.88 -23.60
C ALA A 30 5.07 -1.56 -23.85
N PHE A 31 5.95 -1.13 -22.93
CA PHE A 31 6.81 0.04 -23.11
C PHE A 31 7.73 -0.08 -24.33
N LYS A 32 8.30 -1.27 -24.57
CA LYS A 32 9.17 -1.51 -25.72
C LYS A 32 8.40 -1.57 -27.04
N SER A 33 7.26 -2.25 -27.06
CA SER A 33 6.51 -2.52 -28.29
C SER A 33 5.59 -1.37 -28.72
N TYR A 34 5.08 -0.59 -27.77
CA TYR A 34 4.09 0.46 -28.05
C TYR A 34 4.36 1.76 -27.28
N PRO A 35 5.54 2.38 -27.44
CA PRO A 35 5.94 3.55 -26.65
C PRO A 35 5.02 4.75 -26.82
N GLN A 36 4.34 4.88 -27.97
CA GLN A 36 3.42 5.99 -28.25
C GLN A 36 1.96 5.69 -27.88
N SER A 37 1.62 4.44 -27.51
CA SER A 37 0.23 4.06 -27.23
C SER A 37 -0.09 4.20 -25.74
N ILE A 38 -0.50 5.41 -25.33
CA ILE A 38 -0.90 5.73 -23.96
C ILE A 38 -1.92 4.70 -23.43
N ARG A 39 -2.93 4.34 -24.23
CA ARG A 39 -3.98 3.38 -23.83
C ARG A 39 -3.41 2.00 -23.44
N LYS A 40 -2.46 1.46 -24.21
CA LYS A 40 -1.84 0.16 -23.92
C LYS A 40 -0.92 0.23 -22.72
N LEU A 41 -0.18 1.34 -22.56
CA LEU A 41 0.70 1.57 -21.42
C LEU A 41 -0.08 1.74 -20.11
N SER A 42 -1.14 2.55 -20.11
CA SER A 42 -2.01 2.75 -18.94
C SER A 42 -2.66 1.45 -18.49
N LEU A 43 -3.15 0.63 -19.43
CA LEU A 43 -3.73 -0.67 -19.10
C LEU A 43 -2.69 -1.61 -18.45
N ALA A 44 -1.51 -1.74 -19.06
CA ALA A 44 -0.45 -2.58 -18.52
C ALA A 44 0.04 -2.08 -17.14
N TYR A 45 0.05 -0.76 -16.94
CA TYR A 45 0.44 -0.13 -15.68
C TYR A 45 -0.61 -0.41 -14.59
N GLU A 46 -1.89 -0.28 -14.88
CA GLU A 46 -2.96 -0.65 -13.95
C GLU A 46 -2.92 -2.12 -13.55
N GLU A 47 -2.69 -3.02 -14.50
CA GLU A 47 -2.55 -4.45 -14.22
C GLU A 47 -1.36 -4.72 -13.28
N PHE A 48 -0.23 -4.04 -13.52
CA PHE A 48 0.93 -4.10 -12.65
C PHE A 48 0.62 -3.59 -11.24
N LEU A 49 -0.01 -2.42 -11.11
CA LEU A 49 -0.40 -1.86 -9.80
C LEU A 49 -1.35 -2.79 -9.04
N LYS A 50 -2.35 -3.37 -9.73
CA LYS A 50 -3.26 -4.37 -9.15
C LYS A 50 -2.51 -5.60 -8.63
N ALA A 51 -1.50 -6.07 -9.37
CA ALA A 51 -0.68 -7.20 -8.96
C ALA A 51 0.19 -6.89 -7.73
N VAL A 52 0.84 -5.73 -7.70
CA VAL A 52 1.66 -5.26 -6.56
C VAL A 52 0.80 -5.08 -5.32
N LYS A 53 -0.38 -4.45 -5.42
CA LYS A 53 -1.30 -4.31 -4.27
C LYS A 53 -1.70 -5.66 -3.67
N ARG A 54 -1.93 -6.67 -4.52
CA ARG A 54 -2.27 -8.04 -4.07
C ARG A 54 -1.08 -8.74 -3.40
N GLU A 55 0.13 -8.54 -3.90
CA GLU A 55 1.36 -9.05 -3.28
C GLU A 55 1.60 -8.41 -1.90
N GLN A 56 1.48 -7.09 -1.80
CA GLN A 56 1.61 -6.36 -0.54
C GLN A 56 0.61 -6.84 0.51
N ARG A 57 -0.66 -7.04 0.13
CA ARG A 57 -1.68 -7.61 1.03
C ARG A 57 -1.29 -9.00 1.52
N ALA A 58 -0.80 -9.88 0.65
CA ALA A 58 -0.34 -11.22 1.03
C ALA A 58 0.85 -11.17 2.00
N LEU A 59 1.77 -10.22 1.81
CA LEU A 59 2.92 -10.00 2.69
C LEU A 59 2.49 -9.50 4.07
N VAL A 60 1.52 -8.58 4.14
CA VAL A 60 0.92 -8.13 5.40
C VAL A 60 0.24 -9.29 6.13
N SER A 61 -0.54 -10.11 5.42
CA SER A 61 -1.19 -11.29 6.03
C SER A 61 -0.18 -12.31 6.56
N LEU A 62 0.92 -12.56 5.83
CA LEU A 62 1.98 -13.44 6.31
C LEU A 62 2.65 -12.88 7.57
N LYS A 63 2.96 -11.58 7.59
CA LYS A 63 3.50 -10.89 8.76
C LYS A 63 2.56 -10.95 9.96
N ALA A 64 1.25 -10.81 9.75
CA ALA A 64 0.24 -10.90 10.81
C ALA A 64 0.16 -12.32 11.41
N ILE A 65 0.44 -13.37 10.63
CA ILE A 65 0.45 -14.77 11.11
C ILE A 65 1.73 -15.09 11.89
N ASP A 66 2.88 -14.52 11.49
CA ASP A 66 4.20 -14.87 12.05
C ASP A 66 4.52 -14.18 13.39
N ARG A 67 3.68 -13.26 13.83
CA ARG A 67 3.93 -12.34 14.93
C ARG A 67 2.70 -12.34 15.85
N ARG A 68 2.76 -12.64 17.15
CA ARG A 68 3.42 -11.83 18.21
C ARG A 68 3.23 -10.30 18.08
N TYR A 69 2.39 -9.82 17.15
CA TYR A 69 2.02 -8.41 16.95
C TYR A 69 0.53 -8.21 17.19
N SER A 70 -0.16 -9.19 17.79
CA SER A 70 -1.54 -8.99 18.25
C SER A 70 -1.63 -7.94 19.37
N SER A 71 -0.51 -7.56 19.99
CA SER A 71 -0.44 -6.48 20.98
C SER A 71 0.01 -5.14 20.39
N GLN A 72 0.33 -5.08 19.09
CA GLN A 72 0.82 -3.86 18.44
C GLN A 72 0.09 -3.68 17.11
N PRO A 73 -0.80 -2.67 16.97
CA PRO A 73 -1.39 -2.31 15.68
C PRO A 73 -0.39 -2.44 14.53
N ILE A 74 -0.84 -2.97 13.39
CA ILE A 74 -0.01 -3.06 12.16
C ILE A 74 0.44 -1.65 11.71
N LEU A 75 -0.25 -0.61 12.21
CA LEU A 75 0.18 0.78 12.26
C LEU A 75 0.46 1.21 13.72
N MET A 76 1.41 0.58 14.42
CA MET A 76 2.02 1.12 15.66
C MET A 76 3.08 2.13 15.28
N LYS A 77 2.66 3.20 14.64
CA LYS A 77 3.37 4.44 14.78
C LYS A 77 2.34 5.44 15.24
N ILE A 78 2.44 5.85 16.50
CA ILE A 78 2.46 7.30 16.70
C ILE A 78 3.61 7.73 15.80
N ARG A 79 3.30 8.08 14.54
CA ARG A 79 4.28 8.71 13.70
C ARG A 79 4.58 9.96 14.47
N ASP A 80 5.81 10.11 14.91
CA ASP A 80 6.25 11.38 15.47
C ASP A 80 5.95 12.40 14.38
N ILE A 81 4.83 13.12 14.52
CA ILE A 81 4.22 13.90 13.44
C ILE A 81 5.03 15.19 13.22
N GLY A 82 6.20 15.28 13.87
CA GLY A 82 6.92 16.50 14.12
C GLY A 82 6.07 17.47 14.93
N LYS A 83 6.58 18.70 15.04
CA LYS A 83 5.74 19.82 15.48
C LYS A 83 4.86 20.23 14.30
N TYR A 84 3.54 20.18 14.48
CA TYR A 84 2.57 20.68 13.52
C TYR A 84 1.73 21.78 14.17
N THR A 85 1.34 22.77 13.36
CA THR A 85 0.52 23.89 13.81
C THR A 85 -0.84 23.77 13.14
N VAL A 86 -1.91 23.72 13.94
CA VAL A 86 -3.30 23.72 13.45
C VAL A 86 -3.94 25.05 13.83
N SER A 87 -4.65 25.67 12.90
CA SER A 87 -5.37 26.92 13.17
C SER A 87 -6.46 26.69 14.22
N ARG A 88 -6.76 27.73 15.01
CA ARG A 88 -7.77 27.66 16.08
C ARG A 88 -9.14 27.21 15.55
N LYS A 89 -9.56 27.79 14.42
CA LYS A 89 -10.82 27.45 13.74
C LYS A 89 -10.89 25.99 13.30
N ALA A 90 -9.77 25.40 12.88
CA ALA A 90 -9.75 24.00 12.47
C ALA A 90 -9.79 23.04 13.67
N LYS A 91 -9.18 23.40 14.81
CA LYS A 91 -9.26 22.59 16.05
C LYS A 91 -10.66 22.50 16.63
N GLU A 92 -11.51 23.50 16.38
CA GLU A 92 -12.90 23.51 16.85
C GLU A 92 -13.81 22.59 16.01
N ILE A 93 -13.40 22.24 14.79
CA ILE A 93 -14.20 21.48 13.82
C ILE A 93 -13.68 20.04 13.67
N LEU A 94 -12.36 19.86 13.64
CA LEU A 94 -11.72 18.58 13.35
C LEU A 94 -11.41 17.82 14.63
N SER A 95 -11.68 16.51 14.62
CA SER A 95 -11.21 15.65 15.70
C SER A 95 -9.69 15.48 15.65
N GLU A 96 -9.08 15.11 16.78
CA GLU A 96 -7.65 14.82 16.83
C GLU A 96 -7.26 13.74 15.82
N THR A 97 -8.12 12.74 15.62
CA THR A 97 -7.95 11.68 14.63
C THR A 97 -7.92 12.23 13.20
N ASP A 98 -8.80 13.19 12.88
CA ASP A 98 -8.86 13.80 11.55
C ASP A 98 -7.61 14.62 11.26
N ILE A 99 -7.10 15.33 12.27
CA ILE A 99 -5.86 16.10 12.19
C ILE A 99 -4.67 15.18 11.93
N VAL A 100 -4.54 14.08 12.68
CA VAL A 100 -3.46 13.10 12.50
C VAL A 100 -3.51 12.49 11.09
N CYS A 101 -4.71 12.12 10.62
CA CYS A 101 -4.89 11.59 9.26
C CYS A 101 -4.49 12.61 8.19
N ALA A 102 -4.85 13.87 8.36
CA ALA A 102 -4.51 14.93 7.41
C ALA A 102 -3.00 15.18 7.34
N VAL A 103 -2.31 15.22 8.50
CA VAL A 103 -0.86 15.42 8.53
C VAL A 103 -0.11 14.21 7.96
N GLU A 104 -0.57 12.98 8.23
CA GLU A 104 0.03 11.79 7.61
C GLU A 104 -0.10 11.80 6.09
N LYS A 105 -1.27 12.20 5.56
CA LYS A 105 -1.49 12.36 4.12
C LYS A 105 -0.57 13.40 3.52
N HIS A 106 -0.42 14.56 4.18
CA HIS A 106 0.51 15.61 3.78
C HIS A 106 1.95 15.10 3.67
N ILE A 107 2.45 14.43 4.72
CA ILE A 107 3.82 13.89 4.77
C ILE A 107 4.04 12.82 3.69
N CYS A 108 3.04 11.97 3.44
CA CYS A 108 3.13 10.92 2.44
C CYS A 108 2.89 11.42 1.01
N GLY A 109 2.57 12.71 0.82
CA GLY A 109 2.18 13.26 -0.48
C GLY A 109 0.88 12.66 -1.05
N ASP A 110 0.04 12.07 -0.19
CA ASP A 110 -1.18 11.35 -0.57
C ASP A 110 -2.42 12.24 -0.32
N TRP A 111 -2.61 13.20 -1.22
CA TRP A 111 -3.73 14.14 -1.16
C TRP A 111 -5.03 13.61 -1.80
N GLY A 112 -5.01 12.39 -2.36
CA GLY A 112 -6.04 11.91 -3.26
C GLY A 112 -6.04 12.67 -4.60
N ASP A 113 -7.01 12.37 -5.47
CA ASP A 113 -7.29 13.19 -6.65
C ASP A 113 -7.86 14.53 -6.17
N ILE A 114 -7.05 15.58 -6.19
CA ILE A 114 -7.52 16.95 -5.99
C ILE A 114 -8.21 17.36 -7.30
N SER A 115 -9.52 17.12 -7.38
CA SER A 115 -10.43 17.64 -8.41
C SER A 115 -10.87 19.07 -8.10
#